data_AF-A0A2T3ZSD2-F1
#
_entry.id   AF-A0A2T3ZSD2-F1
#
_cell.length_a   1.000
_cell.length_b   1.000
_cell.length_c   1.000
_cell.angle_alpha   90.00
_cell.angle_beta   90.00
_cell.angle_gamma   90.00
#
_symmetry.space_group_name_H-M   'P 1'
#
loop_
_entity.id
_entity.type
_entity.pdbx_description
1 polymer ?
#
loop_
_entity_poly.entity_id
_entity_poly.type
_entity_poly.pdbx_seq_one_letter_code
_entity_poly.pdbx_strand_id
1 'polypeptide(L)'
;MAFAGKYCKIEGDDHFHESGDDLEENKPGSSRSSSITNFFNKTNALPFRDNADLATPYLARHTTTKAGASTNFWTWLRWGVVVGLQTTLIILISIKSNNDTRTRNDLQDLAAGGEFVETGGDINGIYKTLSHTYTYLKPEEDKYVPNMTSNDNRMEIRKNWDMLMPLGSGSVLIPNYRDHPLLGDPITDDPIRSGPLFEASWTHALHCLYYSVDSYHQLIVNGPSEDDNPRHAAHCFEYLRNSILCNLDMTLEGSMSTPDDKERGQPHVCRNREEAISWIEARRMDDAQDIVGP
;
A
#
# COMPACT_ATOMS: atom_id res chain seq x y z
N MET A 1 -44.84 27.98 32.37
CA MET A 1 -46.23 27.48 32.28
C MET A 1 -46.17 26.00 31.92
N ALA A 2 -47.26 25.23 32.06
CA ALA A 2 -47.21 23.76 32.09
C ALA A 2 -48.31 23.10 31.23
N PHE A 3 -48.16 21.78 30.99
CA PHE A 3 -49.08 20.89 30.23
C PHE A 3 -49.15 21.18 28.72
N ALA A 4 -49.41 20.24 27.80
CA ALA A 4 -49.27 18.77 27.73
C ALA A 4 -49.08 18.44 26.21
N GLY A 5 -48.65 17.29 25.69
CA GLY A 5 -48.82 15.90 26.12
C GLY A 5 -50.17 15.33 25.64
N LYS A 6 -50.22 14.58 24.53
CA LYS A 6 -51.18 13.47 24.26
C LYS A 6 -51.00 12.76 22.88
N TYR A 7 -50.88 11.43 22.96
CA TYR A 7 -51.27 10.35 22.03
C TYR A 7 -50.83 10.27 20.55
N CYS A 8 -50.26 9.10 20.25
CA CYS A 8 -50.22 8.42 18.95
C CYS A 8 -51.61 7.90 18.54
N LYS A 9 -51.86 7.69 17.23
CA LYS A 9 -52.90 6.78 16.73
C LYS A 9 -52.23 5.69 15.87
N ILE A 10 -52.52 4.44 16.18
CA ILE A 10 -52.22 3.29 15.31
C ILE A 10 -53.50 2.95 14.54
N GLU A 11 -53.37 2.67 13.26
CA GLU A 11 -54.37 2.04 12.42
C GLU A 11 -53.60 1.34 11.29
N GLY A 12 -53.97 0.11 10.94
CA GLY A 12 -53.26 -0.64 9.93
C GLY A 12 -53.96 -1.95 9.62
N ASP A 13 -53.75 -2.40 8.39
CA ASP A 13 -53.90 -3.77 7.89
C ASP A 13 -53.15 -3.79 6.55
N ASP A 14 -52.36 -4.84 6.30
CA ASP A 14 -52.59 -5.66 5.10
C ASP A 14 -51.77 -6.96 5.11
N HIS A 15 -52.50 -8.04 4.92
CA HIS A 15 -52.14 -9.40 4.50
C HIS A 15 -50.69 -9.95 4.54
N PHE A 16 -50.54 -11.03 5.31
CA PHE A 16 -49.65 -12.14 4.97
C PHE A 16 -50.08 -12.84 3.67
N HIS A 17 -49.10 -13.36 2.91
CA HIS A 17 -49.26 -14.61 2.18
C HIS A 17 -47.91 -15.33 2.02
N GLU A 18 -47.80 -16.53 2.60
CA GLU A 18 -46.74 -17.49 2.23
C GLU A 18 -47.27 -18.41 1.13
N SER A 19 -46.38 -18.78 0.21
CA SER A 19 -46.36 -20.07 -0.49
C SER A 19 -45.04 -20.19 -1.24
N GLY A 20 -44.34 -21.31 -1.06
CA GLY A 20 -43.25 -21.74 -1.94
C GLY A 20 -43.71 -22.96 -2.75
N ASP A 21 -42.91 -23.37 -3.72
CA ASP A 21 -42.88 -24.74 -4.26
C ASP A 21 -41.54 -24.98 -4.96
N ASP A 22 -40.97 -26.17 -4.76
CA ASP A 22 -39.74 -26.63 -5.42
C ASP A 22 -40.04 -27.19 -6.84
N LEU A 23 -39.02 -27.30 -7.70
CA LEU A 23 -38.97 -28.37 -8.71
C LEU A 23 -37.53 -28.65 -9.19
N GLU A 24 -37.21 -29.93 -9.37
CA GLU A 24 -35.85 -30.45 -9.65
C GLU A 24 -35.62 -30.88 -11.12
N GLU A 25 -34.34 -31.18 -11.40
CA GLU A 25 -33.80 -32.01 -12.50
C GLU A 25 -34.06 -31.64 -13.98
N ASN A 26 -32.98 -31.59 -14.77
CA ASN A 26 -32.57 -32.78 -15.55
C ASN A 26 -31.14 -32.75 -16.10
N LYS A 27 -30.61 -33.94 -16.44
CA LYS A 27 -29.27 -34.27 -16.98
C LYS A 27 -29.45 -35.15 -18.26
N PRO A 28 -28.43 -35.83 -18.84
CA PRO A 28 -27.12 -35.37 -19.34
C PRO A 28 -26.80 -35.89 -20.79
N GLY A 29 -25.60 -35.59 -21.32
CA GLY A 29 -24.92 -36.45 -22.33
C GLY A 29 -24.57 -35.82 -23.70
N SER A 30 -23.91 -36.49 -24.66
CA SER A 30 -23.01 -37.67 -24.56
C SER A 30 -22.26 -37.98 -25.89
N SER A 31 -20.99 -38.41 -25.77
CA SER A 31 -20.24 -39.34 -26.68
C SER A 31 -19.55 -38.88 -27.99
N ARG A 32 -18.49 -39.65 -28.33
CA ARG A 32 -17.73 -39.80 -29.61
C ARG A 32 -16.70 -38.72 -30.00
N SER A 33 -15.61 -39.02 -30.74
CA SER A 33 -14.78 -40.25 -30.89
C SER A 33 -13.55 -39.94 -31.79
N SER A 34 -12.47 -40.73 -31.69
CA SER A 34 -11.27 -40.81 -32.60
C SER A 34 -10.46 -39.52 -32.83
N SER A 35 -9.14 -39.39 -32.55
CA SER A 35 -7.95 -40.25 -32.82
C SER A 35 -7.27 -40.03 -34.19
N ILE A 36 -6.21 -39.22 -34.23
CA ILE A 36 -5.02 -39.44 -35.09
C ILE A 36 -3.74 -39.17 -34.27
N THR A 37 -2.75 -40.04 -34.47
CA THR A 37 -1.36 -40.08 -33.95
C THR A 37 -0.50 -38.87 -34.41
N ASN A 38 0.70 -38.55 -33.91
CA ASN A 38 1.71 -39.27 -33.10
C ASN A 38 2.49 -38.21 -32.23
N PHE A 39 3.79 -38.18 -31.89
CA PHE A 39 4.99 -39.01 -32.17
C PHE A 39 5.98 -39.00 -30.97
N PHE A 40 6.24 -40.18 -30.39
CA PHE A 40 7.35 -40.62 -29.52
C PHE A 40 8.18 -39.65 -28.61
N ASN A 41 7.97 -39.85 -27.31
CA ASN A 41 9.03 -39.96 -26.30
C ASN A 41 9.91 -41.22 -26.56
N LYS A 42 11.22 -41.21 -26.22
CA LYS A 42 11.83 -42.06 -25.14
C LYS A 42 13.37 -41.97 -25.07
N THR A 43 13.92 -42.12 -23.86
CA THR A 43 15.33 -42.44 -23.59
C THR A 43 15.58 -43.96 -23.49
N ASN A 44 16.80 -44.44 -23.79
CA ASN A 44 17.66 -45.22 -22.85
C ASN A 44 18.75 -46.09 -23.53
N ALA A 45 19.83 -46.31 -22.76
CA ALA A 45 20.74 -47.46 -22.74
C ALA A 45 21.86 -47.60 -23.80
N LEU A 46 22.99 -48.13 -23.31
CA LEU A 46 24.21 -48.53 -24.03
C LEU A 46 24.06 -49.98 -24.58
N PRO A 47 25.00 -50.45 -25.41
CA PRO A 47 26.01 -51.35 -24.82
C PRO A 47 27.46 -51.12 -25.30
N PHE A 48 28.39 -51.78 -24.62
CA PHE A 48 29.85 -51.75 -24.78
C PHE A 48 30.36 -53.06 -25.44
N ARG A 49 31.42 -53.01 -26.28
CA ARG A 49 32.30 -54.16 -26.59
C ARG A 49 33.59 -53.77 -27.34
N ASP A 50 34.68 -54.47 -27.02
CA ASP A 50 36.06 -54.26 -27.48
C ASP A 50 36.48 -55.08 -28.73
N ASN A 51 37.76 -54.87 -29.12
CA ASN A 51 38.66 -55.68 -29.97
C ASN A 51 38.65 -55.40 -31.49
N ALA A 52 39.74 -55.57 -32.26
CA ALA A 52 41.19 -55.54 -31.98
C ALA A 52 41.98 -55.53 -33.32
N ASP A 53 43.24 -55.07 -33.28
CA ASP A 53 44.42 -55.34 -34.14
C ASP A 53 44.28 -55.68 -35.65
N LEU A 54 45.00 -54.92 -36.52
CA LEU A 54 45.94 -55.51 -37.49
C LEU A 54 46.99 -54.54 -38.11
N ALA A 55 48.26 -54.94 -38.01
CA ALA A 55 49.42 -54.77 -38.92
C ALA A 55 49.55 -53.58 -39.94
N THR A 56 50.44 -52.59 -39.70
CA THR A 56 51.86 -52.43 -40.22
C THR A 56 52.00 -51.62 -41.57
N PRO A 57 53.20 -51.18 -42.07
CA PRO A 57 53.51 -49.73 -42.12
C PRO A 57 53.98 -49.19 -43.51
N TYR A 58 54.88 -48.19 -43.50
CA TYR A 58 55.42 -47.36 -44.62
C TYR A 58 54.44 -46.28 -45.12
N LEU A 59 54.84 -45.04 -45.49
CA LEU A 59 56.16 -44.46 -45.82
C LEU A 59 56.30 -43.04 -45.21
N ALA A 60 57.51 -42.44 -45.19
CA ALA A 60 57.80 -41.19 -44.46
C ALA A 60 57.91 -39.92 -45.34
N ARG A 61 57.47 -38.76 -44.81
CA ARG A 61 58.12 -37.45 -45.08
C ARG A 61 57.78 -36.37 -44.04
N HIS A 62 58.74 -35.47 -43.79
CA HIS A 62 58.62 -34.29 -42.91
C HIS A 62 57.98 -33.09 -43.63
N THR A 63 57.13 -32.35 -42.91
CA THR A 63 56.96 -30.88 -43.00
C THR A 63 56.57 -30.31 -41.63
N THR A 64 56.91 -29.06 -41.33
CA THR A 64 56.91 -28.52 -39.96
C THR A 64 55.96 -27.33 -39.72
N THR A 65 55.14 -27.46 -38.68
CA THR A 65 54.67 -26.41 -37.74
C THR A 65 53.70 -25.28 -38.16
N LYS A 66 52.95 -24.81 -37.15
CA LYS A 66 52.28 -23.51 -36.98
C LYS A 66 50.98 -23.19 -37.76
N ALA A 67 49.85 -23.55 -37.16
CA ALA A 67 48.63 -22.73 -37.13
C ALA A 67 47.85 -22.99 -35.83
N GLY A 68 48.04 -22.18 -34.79
CA GLY A 68 47.47 -22.51 -33.45
C GLY A 68 47.59 -21.44 -32.36
N ALA A 69 47.62 -20.15 -32.72
CA ALA A 69 47.78 -19.04 -31.76
C ALA A 69 46.65 -17.98 -31.81
N SER A 70 45.93 -17.86 -32.93
CA SER A 70 44.93 -16.79 -33.14
C SER A 70 43.66 -16.95 -32.28
N THR A 71 43.22 -18.20 -32.07
CA THR A 71 42.02 -18.53 -31.28
C THR A 71 42.08 -18.01 -29.85
N ASN A 72 43.26 -18.09 -29.23
CA ASN A 72 43.47 -17.64 -27.85
C ASN A 72 43.34 -16.11 -27.71
N PHE A 73 43.82 -15.33 -28.68
CA PHE A 73 43.70 -13.87 -28.62
C PHE A 73 42.21 -13.44 -28.64
N TRP A 74 41.41 -14.02 -29.54
CA TRP A 74 40.00 -13.69 -29.66
C TRP A 74 39.14 -14.17 -28.48
N THR A 75 39.46 -15.31 -27.85
CA THR A 75 38.74 -15.75 -26.64
C THR A 75 39.08 -14.87 -25.43
N TRP A 76 40.35 -14.52 -25.23
CA TRP A 76 40.76 -13.60 -24.17
C TRP A 76 40.21 -12.18 -24.37
N LEU A 77 40.18 -11.67 -25.62
CA LEU A 77 39.55 -10.39 -25.94
C LEU A 77 38.05 -10.40 -25.62
N ARG A 78 37.33 -11.47 -25.99
CA ARG A 78 35.90 -11.63 -25.69
C ARG A 78 35.64 -11.65 -24.18
N TRP A 79 36.46 -12.37 -23.40
CA TRP A 79 36.36 -12.38 -21.94
C TRP A 79 36.68 -11.01 -21.33
N GLY A 80 37.70 -10.30 -21.84
CA GLY A 80 38.02 -8.94 -21.41
C GLY A 80 36.87 -7.95 -21.62
N VAL A 81 36.18 -8.04 -22.76
CA VAL A 81 34.98 -7.22 -23.04
C VAL A 81 33.82 -7.59 -22.12
N VAL A 82 33.55 -8.88 -21.88
CA VAL A 82 32.49 -9.33 -20.96
C VAL A 82 32.76 -8.85 -19.53
N VAL A 83 34.00 -9.01 -19.04
CA VAL A 83 34.38 -8.54 -17.70
C VAL A 83 34.32 -7.01 -17.61
N GLY A 84 34.76 -6.28 -18.64
CA GLY A 84 34.67 -4.82 -18.68
C GLY A 84 33.22 -4.28 -18.70
N LEU A 85 32.31 -4.98 -19.37
CA LEU A 85 30.88 -4.65 -19.34
C LEU A 85 30.23 -5.00 -18.00
N GLN A 86 30.64 -6.10 -17.36
CA GLN A 86 30.16 -6.46 -16.02
C GLN A 86 30.67 -5.49 -14.95
N THR A 87 31.95 -5.09 -14.96
CA THR A 87 32.48 -4.12 -14.00
C THR A 87 31.87 -2.74 -14.19
N THR A 88 31.66 -2.28 -15.43
CA THR A 88 30.96 -1.00 -15.66
C THR A 88 29.49 -1.03 -15.25
N LEU A 89 28.75 -2.13 -15.47
CA LEU A 89 27.40 -2.30 -14.92
C LEU A 89 27.39 -2.27 -13.39
N ILE A 90 28.30 -2.99 -12.73
CA ILE A 90 28.43 -2.99 -11.26
C ILE A 90 28.73 -1.57 -10.75
N ILE A 91 29.67 -0.86 -11.38
CA ILE A 91 30.02 0.52 -11.02
C ILE A 91 28.81 1.47 -11.17
N LEU A 92 28.04 1.36 -12.27
CA LEU A 92 26.84 2.18 -12.47
C LEU A 92 25.74 1.88 -11.43
N ILE A 93 25.55 0.61 -11.06
CA ILE A 93 24.62 0.20 -10.00
C ILE A 93 25.09 0.74 -8.64
N SER A 94 26.38 0.64 -8.31
CA SER A 94 26.95 1.19 -7.08
C SER A 94 26.84 2.72 -7.02
N ILE A 95 27.07 3.44 -8.12
CA ILE A 95 26.94 4.90 -8.17
C ILE A 95 25.48 5.32 -7.99
N LYS A 96 24.52 4.65 -8.66
CA LYS A 96 23.09 4.94 -8.45
C LYS A 96 22.68 4.68 -7.00
N SER A 97 23.02 3.51 -6.46
CA SER A 97 22.74 3.12 -5.07
C SER A 97 23.26 4.15 -4.08
N ASN A 98 24.47 4.68 -4.29
CA ASN A 98 25.07 5.68 -3.41
C ASN A 98 24.34 7.04 -3.45
N ASN A 99 23.75 7.42 -4.59
CA ASN A 99 22.92 8.63 -4.68
C ASN A 99 21.56 8.43 -3.98
N ASP A 100 20.86 7.32 -4.23
CA ASP A 100 19.59 7.01 -3.58
C ASP A 100 19.77 6.88 -2.05
N THR A 101 20.90 6.32 -1.61
CA THR A 101 21.28 6.22 -0.18
C THR A 101 21.55 7.60 0.42
N ARG A 102 22.20 8.52 -0.31
CA ARG A 102 22.49 9.87 0.21
C ARG A 102 21.21 10.64 0.56
N THR A 103 20.21 10.66 -0.31
CA THR A 103 18.95 11.38 -0.04
C THR A 103 18.18 10.79 1.14
N ARG A 104 18.32 9.46 1.37
CA ARG A 104 17.77 8.80 2.56
C ARG A 104 18.53 9.18 3.83
N ASN A 105 19.87 9.26 3.77
CA ASN A 105 20.70 9.69 4.88
C ASN A 105 20.45 11.17 5.25
N ASP A 106 20.30 12.07 4.27
CA ASP A 106 20.12 13.51 4.55
C ASP A 106 18.88 13.77 5.45
N LEU A 107 17.78 13.03 5.27
CA LEU A 107 16.62 13.08 6.19
C LEU A 107 16.85 12.32 7.50
N GLN A 108 17.56 11.20 7.46
CA GLN A 108 17.76 10.33 8.62
C GLN A 108 18.82 10.86 9.61
N ASP A 109 19.77 11.69 9.15
CA ASP A 109 20.70 12.44 10.00
C ASP A 109 20.03 13.68 10.62
N LEU A 110 19.01 14.27 9.96
CA LEU A 110 18.19 15.35 10.51
C LEU A 110 17.13 14.86 11.50
N ALA A 111 16.62 13.64 11.33
CA ALA A 111 15.67 12.99 12.23
C ALA A 111 16.34 12.54 13.55
N ALA A 112 16.48 13.48 14.48
CA ALA A 112 16.77 13.24 15.89
C ALA A 112 18.05 12.40 16.21
N GLY A 113 19.18 12.73 15.57
CA GLY A 113 20.52 12.40 16.10
C GLY A 113 20.87 10.91 16.23
N GLY A 114 20.25 10.06 15.41
CA GLY A 114 20.52 8.61 15.38
C GLY A 114 19.68 7.77 16.34
N GLU A 115 18.65 8.34 16.97
CA GLU A 115 17.63 7.56 17.68
C GLU A 115 16.63 6.97 16.68
N PHE A 116 16.22 5.70 16.85
CA PHE A 116 15.31 5.04 15.91
C PHE A 116 13.87 5.54 16.10
N VAL A 117 13.39 6.37 15.17
CA VAL A 117 11.98 6.79 15.13
C VAL A 117 11.12 5.70 14.47
N GLU A 118 9.99 5.39 15.10
CA GLU A 118 9.06 4.35 14.66
C GLU A 118 8.08 4.84 13.59
N THR A 119 7.50 3.93 12.81
CA THR A 119 6.44 4.27 11.85
C THR A 119 5.26 4.95 12.54
N GLY A 120 4.86 6.13 12.04
CA GLY A 120 3.83 6.98 12.67
C GLY A 120 4.29 7.74 13.92
N GLY A 121 5.56 7.60 14.32
CA GLY A 121 6.18 8.47 15.31
C GLY A 121 6.50 9.86 14.74
N ASP A 122 6.61 10.85 15.62
CA ASP A 122 7.03 12.20 15.24
C ASP A 122 8.51 12.23 14.82
N ILE A 123 8.76 12.61 13.57
CA ILE A 123 10.10 12.74 12.99
C ILE A 123 10.97 13.80 13.69
N ASN A 124 10.35 14.77 14.38
CA ASN A 124 11.04 15.82 15.12
C ASN A 124 11.41 15.43 16.56
N GLY A 125 11.00 14.24 17.02
CA GLY A 125 11.33 13.69 18.34
C GLY A 125 10.68 14.42 19.53
N ILE A 126 9.70 15.30 19.29
CA ILE A 126 8.92 16.03 20.29
C ILE A 126 7.96 15.06 20.98
N TYR A 127 7.24 14.25 20.20
CA TYR A 127 6.51 13.10 20.73
C TYR A 127 7.37 11.84 20.71
N LYS A 128 7.49 11.17 21.86
CA LYS A 128 8.16 9.87 21.98
C LYS A 128 7.15 8.79 22.37
N THR A 129 7.04 7.76 21.54
CA THR A 129 6.15 6.62 21.75
C THR A 129 6.53 5.86 23.02
N LEU A 130 5.58 5.69 23.94
CA LEU A 130 5.83 5.11 25.27
C LEU A 130 5.52 3.61 25.35
N SER A 131 4.52 3.14 24.59
CA SER A 131 4.07 1.74 24.60
C SER A 131 3.13 1.44 23.43
N HIS A 132 2.97 0.16 23.12
CA HIS A 132 2.02 -0.35 22.13
C HIS A 132 0.95 -1.24 22.76
N THR A 133 -0.15 -1.42 22.04
CA THR A 133 -1.24 -2.33 22.43
C THR A 133 -1.80 -3.00 21.18
N TYR A 134 -2.01 -4.31 21.26
CA TYR A 134 -2.69 -5.09 20.23
C TYR A 134 -4.20 -5.05 20.51
N THR A 135 -5.00 -4.70 19.49
CA THR A 135 -6.46 -4.63 19.59
C THR A 135 -7.11 -5.17 18.30
N TYR A 136 -8.39 -5.52 18.38
CA TYR A 136 -9.18 -5.92 17.21
C TYR A 136 -9.88 -4.69 16.63
N LEU A 137 -9.54 -4.32 15.39
CA LEU A 137 -10.21 -3.26 14.64
C LEU A 137 -11.56 -3.76 14.10
N LYS A 138 -12.54 -3.92 15.00
CA LYS A 138 -13.92 -4.21 14.62
C LYS A 138 -14.55 -2.95 13.98
N PRO A 139 -15.12 -3.01 12.77
CA PRO A 139 -15.94 -1.92 12.23
C PRO A 139 -17.13 -1.58 13.13
N GLU A 140 -17.48 -0.30 13.18
CA GLU A 140 -18.65 0.24 13.87
C GLU A 140 -19.46 1.12 12.89
N GLU A 141 -19.73 0.57 11.68
CA GLU A 141 -20.48 1.22 10.59
C GLU A 141 -21.71 1.98 11.10
N ASP A 142 -22.62 1.32 11.82
CA ASP A 142 -23.87 1.91 12.35
C ASP A 142 -23.69 3.17 13.25
N LYS A 143 -22.50 3.38 13.82
CA LYS A 143 -22.20 4.40 14.85
C LYS A 143 -21.48 5.62 14.28
N TYR A 144 -20.66 5.42 13.25
CA TYR A 144 -19.81 6.46 12.64
C TYR A 144 -20.16 6.73 11.18
N VAL A 145 -20.58 5.71 10.44
CA VAL A 145 -20.93 5.83 9.00
C VAL A 145 -22.14 4.94 8.67
N PRO A 146 -23.30 5.12 9.32
CA PRO A 146 -24.52 4.36 9.01
C PRO A 146 -25.03 4.70 7.61
N ASN A 147 -25.98 3.91 7.11
CA ASN A 147 -26.55 4.05 5.77
C ASN A 147 -26.97 5.51 5.48
N MET A 148 -26.31 6.13 4.48
CA MET A 148 -26.22 7.58 4.27
C MET A 148 -27.49 8.19 3.62
N THR A 149 -28.66 7.62 3.91
CA THR A 149 -29.91 7.86 3.17
C THR A 149 -30.88 8.83 3.86
N SER A 150 -30.60 9.27 5.10
CA SER A 150 -31.38 10.32 5.77
C SER A 150 -30.50 11.18 6.69
N ASN A 151 -31.02 12.32 7.16
CA ASN A 151 -30.30 13.22 8.07
C ASN A 151 -30.69 13.03 9.56
N ASP A 152 -31.54 12.05 9.89
CA ASP A 152 -32.23 11.98 11.20
C ASP A 152 -31.28 11.83 12.40
N ASN A 153 -30.21 11.05 12.24
CA ASN A 153 -29.19 10.78 13.26
C ASN A 153 -27.88 11.57 13.03
N ARG A 154 -27.82 12.48 12.03
CA ARG A 154 -26.57 13.15 11.62
C ARG A 154 -25.84 13.87 12.76
N MET A 155 -26.57 14.49 13.69
CA MET A 155 -25.97 15.16 14.85
C MET A 155 -25.43 14.18 15.91
N GLU A 156 -25.99 12.97 16.00
CA GLU A 156 -25.47 11.90 16.87
C GLU A 156 -24.21 11.27 16.25
N ILE A 157 -24.23 10.98 14.95
CA ILE A 157 -23.05 10.54 14.19
C ILE A 157 -21.90 11.52 14.38
N ARG A 158 -22.13 12.82 14.11
CA ARG A 158 -21.11 13.86 14.33
C ARG A 158 -20.61 13.84 15.77
N LYS A 159 -21.49 13.69 16.76
CA LYS A 159 -21.08 13.65 18.16
C LYS A 159 -20.22 12.42 18.49
N ASN A 160 -20.42 11.28 17.81
CA ASN A 160 -19.56 10.11 17.92
C ASN A 160 -18.15 10.39 17.34
N TRP A 161 -18.05 11.09 16.20
CA TRP A 161 -16.77 11.55 15.65
C TRP A 161 -16.06 12.58 16.55
N ASP A 162 -16.79 13.55 17.11
CA ASP A 162 -16.25 14.52 18.08
C ASP A 162 -15.59 13.80 19.29
N MET A 163 -16.07 12.61 19.66
CA MET A 163 -15.56 11.81 20.78
C MET A 163 -14.35 10.93 20.43
N LEU A 164 -13.93 10.86 19.16
CA LEU A 164 -12.66 10.26 18.75
C LEU A 164 -11.49 11.26 18.82
N MET A 165 -11.79 12.56 18.71
CA MET A 165 -10.79 13.61 18.80
C MET A 165 -10.32 13.79 20.26
N PRO A 166 -9.02 14.08 20.49
CA PRO A 166 -8.53 14.41 21.83
C PRO A 166 -8.97 15.82 22.23
N LEU A 167 -8.88 16.14 23.52
CA LEU A 167 -9.12 17.51 24.00
C LEU A 167 -8.16 18.49 23.31
N GLY A 168 -8.69 19.63 22.86
CA GLY A 168 -7.95 20.58 22.01
C GLY A 168 -7.97 20.24 20.51
N SER A 169 -8.69 19.19 20.10
CA SER A 169 -8.83 18.73 18.71
C SER A 169 -7.54 18.24 18.05
N GLY A 170 -6.53 17.88 18.84
CA GLY A 170 -5.22 17.40 18.35
C GLY A 170 -4.15 18.47 18.22
N SER A 171 -4.52 19.72 18.48
CA SER A 171 -3.66 20.88 18.29
C SER A 171 -2.83 21.18 19.55
N VAL A 172 -1.54 21.45 19.34
CA VAL A 172 -0.51 21.62 20.38
C VAL A 172 0.24 22.94 20.19
N LEU A 173 0.84 23.45 21.26
CA LEU A 173 1.71 24.62 21.23
C LEU A 173 3.16 24.19 21.42
N ILE A 174 4.05 24.52 20.48
CA ILE A 174 5.48 24.19 20.53
C ILE A 174 6.30 25.49 20.61
N PRO A 175 6.60 26.03 21.80
CA PRO A 175 7.27 27.33 21.96
C PRO A 175 8.64 27.42 21.28
N ASN A 176 9.36 26.30 21.23
CA ASN A 176 10.73 26.18 20.74
C ASN A 176 10.81 25.55 19.33
N TYR A 177 9.74 25.63 18.52
CA TYR A 177 9.64 24.93 17.23
C TYR A 177 10.83 25.14 16.29
N ARG A 178 11.51 26.29 16.37
CA ARG A 178 12.72 26.62 15.59
C ARG A 178 13.94 25.73 15.88
N ASP A 179 13.93 24.97 16.97
CA ASP A 179 14.97 23.99 17.28
C ASP A 179 14.79 22.66 16.52
N HIS A 180 13.66 22.49 15.82
CA HIS A 180 13.26 21.26 15.14
C HIS A 180 13.28 21.49 13.61
N PRO A 181 14.33 21.06 12.88
CA PRO A 181 14.55 21.44 11.49
C PRO A 181 13.65 20.74 10.46
N LEU A 182 12.85 19.76 10.89
CA LEU A 182 11.87 19.05 10.07
C LEU A 182 10.42 19.41 10.48
N LEU A 183 10.23 20.51 11.23
CA LEU A 183 8.93 21.04 11.64
C LEU A 183 8.60 22.29 10.81
N GLY A 184 7.32 22.45 10.46
CA GLY A 184 6.82 23.63 9.75
C GLY A 184 6.94 24.92 10.56
N ASP A 185 6.61 26.04 9.92
CA ASP A 185 6.18 27.23 10.67
C ASP A 185 4.79 26.95 11.28
N PRO A 186 4.41 27.62 12.39
CA PRO A 186 3.14 27.38 13.04
C PRO A 186 1.95 27.82 12.17
N ILE A 187 0.77 27.34 12.54
CA ILE A 187 -0.53 27.85 12.07
C ILE A 187 -0.74 29.24 12.69
N THR A 188 -1.06 30.24 11.85
CA THR A 188 -1.13 31.66 12.26
C THR A 188 -2.45 32.35 11.91
N ASP A 189 -3.34 31.65 11.20
CA ASP A 189 -4.63 32.11 10.68
C ASP A 189 -5.83 31.59 11.49
N ASP A 190 -5.59 30.86 12.58
CA ASP A 190 -6.63 30.45 13.53
C ASP A 190 -7.30 31.67 14.19
N PRO A 191 -8.64 31.81 14.12
CA PRO A 191 -9.34 32.99 14.62
C PRO A 191 -9.59 32.98 16.14
N ILE A 192 -9.22 31.91 16.85
CA ILE A 192 -9.53 31.69 18.28
C ILE A 192 -8.24 31.45 19.08
N ARG A 193 -7.28 30.72 18.52
CA ARG A 193 -6.04 30.26 19.15
C ARG A 193 -4.86 31.10 18.64
N SER A 194 -3.83 31.27 19.46
CA SER A 194 -2.63 32.02 19.08
C SER A 194 -1.37 31.51 19.79
N GLY A 195 -0.22 31.82 19.21
CA GLY A 195 1.08 31.23 19.58
C GLY A 195 1.57 30.27 18.49
N PRO A 196 2.66 29.52 18.75
CA PRO A 196 3.21 28.56 17.80
C PRO A 196 2.38 27.26 17.80
N LEU A 197 1.28 27.28 17.06
CA LEU A 197 0.26 26.23 16.97
C LEU A 197 0.60 25.21 15.87
N PHE A 198 0.44 23.93 16.19
CA PHE A 198 0.62 22.78 15.28
C PHE A 198 -0.49 21.75 15.53
N GLU A 199 -0.77 20.85 14.60
CA GLU A 199 -1.78 19.78 14.77
C GLU A 199 -1.19 18.40 14.45
N ALA A 200 -1.59 17.36 15.19
CA ALA A 200 -1.08 16.00 14.95
C ALA A 200 -1.72 15.39 13.69
N SER A 201 -0.91 14.82 12.79
CA SER A 201 -1.36 14.30 11.49
C SER A 201 -2.57 13.38 11.56
N TRP A 202 -2.63 12.46 12.53
CA TRP A 202 -3.80 11.57 12.66
C TRP A 202 -5.11 12.31 12.97
N THR A 203 -5.05 13.43 13.70
CA THR A 203 -6.25 14.24 14.01
C THR A 203 -6.70 15.06 12.81
N HIS A 204 -5.76 15.61 12.02
CA HIS A 204 -6.07 16.27 10.76
C HIS A 204 -6.63 15.28 9.72
N ALA A 205 -6.03 14.10 9.60
CA ALA A 205 -6.54 13.02 8.75
C ALA A 205 -7.96 12.56 9.16
N LEU A 206 -8.23 12.43 10.46
CA LEU A 206 -9.55 12.04 10.96
C LEU A 206 -10.61 13.15 10.72
N HIS A 207 -10.21 14.42 10.84
CA HIS A 207 -11.03 15.58 10.51
C HIS A 207 -11.38 15.62 9.02
N CYS A 208 -10.40 15.46 8.12
CA CYS A 208 -10.61 15.40 6.68
C CYS A 208 -11.45 14.20 6.24
N LEU A 209 -11.30 13.05 6.92
CA LEU A 209 -12.16 11.89 6.71
C LEU A 209 -13.61 12.16 7.12
N TYR A 210 -13.86 12.76 8.29
CA TYR A 210 -15.21 13.18 8.68
C TYR A 210 -15.84 14.15 7.67
N TYR A 211 -15.08 15.15 7.20
CA TYR A 211 -15.55 16.08 6.16
C TYR A 211 -15.88 15.39 4.84
N SER A 212 -15.14 14.35 4.47
CA SER A 212 -15.41 13.55 3.27
C SER A 212 -16.68 12.72 3.44
N VAL A 213 -16.85 12.07 4.60
CA VAL A 213 -18.07 11.32 4.99
C VAL A 213 -19.30 12.23 4.94
N ASP A 214 -19.25 13.39 5.61
CA ASP A 214 -20.37 14.32 5.71
C ASP A 214 -20.72 14.95 4.36
N SER A 215 -19.72 15.29 3.54
CA SER A 215 -19.94 15.80 2.18
C SER A 215 -20.59 14.77 1.26
N TYR A 216 -20.11 13.52 1.28
CA TYR A 216 -20.72 12.44 0.49
C TYR A 216 -22.14 12.13 0.96
N HIS A 217 -22.38 12.10 2.28
CA HIS A 217 -23.72 11.97 2.86
C HIS A 217 -24.67 13.08 2.39
N GLN A 218 -24.22 14.33 2.33
CA GLN A 218 -25.06 15.41 1.78
C GLN A 218 -25.30 15.29 0.27
N LEU A 219 -24.43 14.63 -0.51
CA LEU A 219 -24.74 14.32 -1.91
C LEU A 219 -25.87 13.28 -2.01
N ILE A 220 -25.72 12.14 -1.31
CA ILE A 220 -26.71 11.05 -1.33
C ILE A 220 -28.09 11.49 -0.84
N VAL A 221 -28.18 12.32 0.22
CA VAL A 221 -29.48 12.79 0.74
C VAL A 221 -30.15 13.83 -0.16
N ASN A 222 -29.40 14.65 -0.90
CA ASN A 222 -29.95 15.76 -1.70
C ASN A 222 -30.06 15.49 -3.21
N GLY A 223 -29.47 14.40 -3.72
CA GLY A 223 -29.53 14.03 -5.14
C GLY A 223 -28.88 12.68 -5.45
N PRO A 224 -29.46 11.55 -4.99
CA PRO A 224 -28.91 10.23 -5.22
C PRO A 224 -28.99 9.81 -6.70
N SER A 225 -27.99 9.08 -7.16
CA SER A 225 -27.96 8.36 -8.44
C SER A 225 -28.30 6.89 -8.27
N GLU A 226 -28.80 6.25 -9.33
CA GLU A 226 -28.94 4.78 -9.39
C GLU A 226 -27.56 4.07 -9.41
N ASP A 227 -26.50 4.78 -9.78
CA ASP A 227 -25.10 4.30 -9.76
C ASP A 227 -24.44 4.41 -8.37
N ASP A 228 -25.09 5.06 -7.39
CA ASP A 228 -24.48 5.27 -6.07
C ASP A 228 -24.44 3.99 -5.21
N ASN A 229 -23.29 3.74 -4.59
CA ASN A 229 -23.10 2.63 -3.66
C ASN A 229 -22.74 3.13 -2.25
N PRO A 230 -23.70 3.75 -1.51
CA PRO A 230 -23.43 4.34 -0.20
C PRO A 230 -22.99 3.29 0.84
N ARG A 231 -23.36 2.01 0.65
CA ARG A 231 -22.88 0.91 1.50
C ARG A 231 -21.39 0.64 1.31
N HIS A 232 -20.91 0.62 0.07
CA HIS A 232 -19.48 0.47 -0.21
C HIS A 232 -18.68 1.70 0.25
N ALA A 233 -19.22 2.91 0.04
CA ALA A 233 -18.63 4.13 0.56
C ALA A 233 -18.50 4.10 2.10
N ALA A 234 -19.58 3.74 2.82
CA ALA A 234 -19.58 3.60 4.27
C ALA A 234 -18.51 2.62 4.78
N HIS A 235 -18.43 1.44 4.14
CA HIS A 235 -17.42 0.42 4.46
C HIS A 235 -15.98 0.95 4.27
N CYS A 236 -15.72 1.63 3.15
CA CYS A 236 -14.40 2.21 2.86
C CYS A 236 -14.04 3.34 3.83
N PHE A 237 -14.99 4.19 4.21
CA PHE A 237 -14.76 5.22 5.23
C PHE A 237 -14.49 4.63 6.62
N GLU A 238 -15.18 3.56 7.03
CA GLU A 238 -14.89 2.84 8.29
C GLU A 238 -13.51 2.18 8.28
N TYR A 239 -13.11 1.58 7.15
CA TYR A 239 -11.77 1.03 6.98
C TYR A 239 -10.69 2.11 7.14
N LEU A 240 -10.88 3.29 6.52
CA LEU A 240 -9.98 4.43 6.68
C LEU A 240 -9.97 4.95 8.12
N ARG A 241 -11.12 5.04 8.79
CA ARG A 241 -11.22 5.48 10.20
C ARG A 241 -10.43 4.55 11.12
N ASN A 242 -10.60 3.23 10.97
CA ASN A 242 -9.86 2.24 11.72
C ASN A 242 -8.36 2.24 11.38
N SER A 243 -7.97 2.51 10.13
CA SER A 243 -6.57 2.66 9.73
C SER A 243 -5.89 3.86 10.41
N ILE A 244 -6.54 5.02 10.40
CA ILE A 244 -6.04 6.25 11.08
C ILE A 244 -5.87 5.98 12.58
N LEU A 245 -6.90 5.45 13.24
CA LEU A 245 -6.89 5.18 14.69
C LEU A 245 -5.96 4.02 15.10
N CYS A 246 -5.49 3.21 14.15
CA CYS A 246 -4.51 2.15 14.41
C CYS A 246 -3.05 2.59 14.19
N ASN A 247 -2.80 3.51 13.25
CA ASN A 247 -1.44 3.97 12.94
C ASN A 247 -1.07 5.26 13.70
N LEU A 248 -2.05 6.09 14.08
CA LEU A 248 -1.91 7.31 14.89
C LEU A 248 -0.64 8.13 14.57
N ASP A 249 -0.50 8.56 13.32
CA ASP A 249 0.64 9.40 12.90
C ASP A 249 0.74 10.68 13.77
N MET A 250 1.78 10.72 14.59
CA MET A 250 2.08 11.77 15.56
C MET A 250 2.98 12.87 14.99
N THR A 251 3.32 12.83 13.70
CA THR A 251 3.95 13.95 12.98
C THR A 251 3.16 15.24 13.25
N LEU A 252 3.87 16.33 13.56
CA LEU A 252 3.25 17.63 13.84
C LEU A 252 3.21 18.49 12.57
N GLU A 253 2.01 18.77 12.11
CA GLU A 253 1.75 19.60 10.93
C GLU A 253 1.62 21.07 11.34
N GLY A 254 2.30 21.92 10.57
CA GLY A 254 2.18 23.38 10.63
C GLY A 254 1.96 23.96 9.24
N SER A 255 1.99 25.29 9.14
CA SER A 255 2.04 25.96 7.84
C SER A 255 3.36 25.65 7.12
N MET A 256 3.34 25.65 5.78
CA MET A 256 4.49 25.33 4.96
C MET A 256 5.50 26.49 4.96
N SER A 257 6.67 26.27 5.57
CA SER A 257 7.68 27.27 5.91
C SER A 257 8.26 28.01 4.72
N THR A 258 8.59 27.31 3.63
CA THR A 258 9.14 27.89 2.40
C THR A 258 8.33 27.49 1.16
N PRO A 259 8.48 28.19 0.01
CA PRO A 259 7.88 27.78 -1.26
C PRO A 259 8.28 26.36 -1.67
N ASP A 260 9.54 25.98 -1.45
CA ASP A 260 10.10 24.68 -1.84
C ASP A 260 9.50 23.55 -0.98
N ASP A 261 9.18 23.83 0.30
CA ASP A 261 8.46 22.89 1.17
C ASP A 261 7.00 22.68 0.73
N LYS A 262 6.39 23.63 0.00
CA LYS A 262 5.01 23.47 -0.50
C LYS A 262 4.89 22.37 -1.55
N GLU A 263 5.95 22.15 -2.33
CA GLU A 263 6.02 21.08 -3.32
C GLU A 263 6.42 19.73 -2.71
N ARG A 264 6.95 19.73 -1.47
CA ARG A 264 7.42 18.54 -0.76
C ARG A 264 6.42 17.99 0.27
N GLY A 265 5.63 18.87 0.90
CA GLY A 265 4.77 18.52 2.03
C GLY A 265 5.54 18.35 3.34
N GLN A 266 4.82 18.05 4.43
CA GLN A 266 5.43 17.72 5.72
C GLN A 266 6.06 16.31 5.66
N PRO A 267 7.18 16.04 6.34
CA PRO A 267 7.85 14.74 6.30
C PRO A 267 7.29 13.76 7.37
N HIS A 268 6.82 12.58 6.94
CA HIS A 268 6.24 11.54 7.81
C HIS A 268 7.15 10.31 7.93
N VAL A 269 7.07 9.58 9.05
CA VAL A 269 7.82 8.33 9.25
C VAL A 269 7.01 7.12 8.75
N CYS A 270 7.19 6.78 7.47
CA CYS A 270 6.47 5.70 6.80
C CYS A 270 7.14 4.31 6.91
N ARG A 271 6.36 3.25 6.67
CA ARG A 271 6.92 1.91 6.35
C ARG A 271 7.60 1.97 4.99
N ASN A 272 8.70 1.23 4.78
CA ASN A 272 9.36 1.17 3.47
C ASN A 272 8.41 0.54 2.43
N ARG A 273 7.97 1.37 1.47
CA ARG A 273 6.96 1.02 0.46
C ARG A 273 7.50 0.00 -0.53
N GLU A 274 8.75 0.10 -0.94
CA GLU A 274 9.38 -0.76 -1.93
C GLU A 274 9.68 -2.15 -1.34
N GLU A 275 10.06 -2.21 -0.06
CA GLU A 275 10.14 -3.47 0.70
C GLU A 275 8.75 -4.13 0.81
N ALA A 276 7.71 -3.36 1.18
CA ALA A 276 6.34 -3.87 1.30
C ALA A 276 5.79 -4.40 -0.04
N ILE A 277 5.97 -3.65 -1.14
CA ILE A 277 5.55 -4.06 -2.48
C ILE A 277 6.28 -5.33 -2.90
N SER A 278 7.61 -5.40 -2.76
CA SER A 278 8.36 -6.61 -3.15
C SER A 278 7.97 -7.84 -2.34
N TRP A 279 7.54 -7.67 -1.08
CA TRP A 279 7.00 -8.75 -0.26
C TRP A 279 5.62 -9.24 -0.76
N ILE A 280 4.74 -8.31 -1.17
CA ILE A 280 3.41 -8.60 -1.72
C ILE A 280 3.55 -9.27 -3.10
N GLU A 281 4.30 -8.66 -4.02
CA GLU A 281 4.49 -9.16 -5.39
C GLU A 281 5.11 -10.56 -5.42
N ALA A 282 6.01 -10.88 -4.50
CA ALA A 282 6.57 -12.23 -4.34
C ALA A 282 5.56 -13.29 -3.83
N ARG A 283 4.33 -12.89 -3.50
CA ARG A 283 3.25 -13.71 -2.92
C ARG A 283 1.88 -13.48 -3.57
N ARG A 284 1.81 -12.70 -4.66
CA ARG A 284 0.58 -12.35 -5.36
C ARG A 284 -0.13 -13.58 -5.93
N MET A 285 -1.45 -13.52 -5.99
CA MET A 285 -2.30 -14.62 -6.51
C MET A 285 -2.33 -14.65 -8.04
N ASP A 286 -2.21 -13.48 -8.67
CA ASP A 286 -2.25 -13.25 -10.11
C ASP A 286 -1.46 -11.97 -10.48
N ASP A 287 -1.53 -11.54 -11.74
CA ASP A 287 -0.83 -10.38 -12.29
C ASP A 287 -1.75 -9.15 -12.55
N ALA A 288 -2.96 -9.10 -11.97
CA ALA A 288 -3.86 -7.95 -12.11
C ALA A 288 -3.38 -6.72 -11.30
N GLN A 289 -3.75 -5.51 -11.71
CA GLN A 289 -3.30 -4.26 -11.07
C GLN A 289 -4.40 -3.19 -10.99
N ASP A 290 -5.61 -3.62 -10.63
CA ASP A 290 -6.82 -2.80 -10.64
C ASP A 290 -7.26 -2.41 -9.22
N ILE A 291 -7.61 -1.14 -9.01
CA ILE A 291 -8.03 -0.62 -7.69
C ILE A 291 -9.45 -1.08 -7.32
N VAL A 292 -10.30 -1.32 -8.32
CA VAL A 292 -11.73 -1.66 -8.16
C VAL A 292 -12.04 -3.10 -8.60
N GLY A 293 -11.03 -3.82 -9.11
CA GLY A 293 -11.22 -5.03 -9.91
C GLY A 293 -11.62 -4.71 -11.37
N PRO A 294 -11.83 -5.76 -12.19
CA PRO A 294 -12.37 -5.68 -13.55
C PRO A 294 -13.90 -5.55 -13.60
#